data_AF-A0A965YQ65-F1
#
_entry.id   AF-A0A965YQ65-F1
#
_cell.length_a   1.000
_cell.length_b   1.000
_cell.length_c   1.000
_cell.angle_alpha   90.00
_cell.angle_beta   90.00
_cell.angle_gamma   90.00
#
_symmetry.space_group_name_H-M   'P 1'
#
loop_
_entity.id
_entity.type
_entity.pdbx_description
1 polymer ?
#
loop_
_entity_poly.entity_id
_entity_poly.type
_entity_poly.pdbx_seq_one_letter_code
_entity_poly.pdbx_strand_id
1 'polypeptide(L)'
;MKNYRTKSEIDELGESLILDYFRKQHLSAQCVDIEGFLLDYLRLRLQYISFGEKDKNKMGFLSNGIHPLKVCQASRVVEQVFPKNTVLIEEYLLREKESGKKRFTIAHEAAHYLLQLLDNDGRQEAPCFHNEFCAESVYTQSELLALFSIVEWQADRLAAALLMPRFLVENALRKCNKGKPVCVYGDSVMSQKEKNHIHAMANTLGVSYSALFIRLRELDMLEYRPIDEYIQTLGLGGMPS
;
A
#
# COMPACT_ATOMS: atom_id res chain seq x y z
N MET A 1 12.54 -9.64 20.77
CA MET A 1 13.36 -9.18 19.63
C MET A 1 12.43 -8.47 18.66
N LYS A 2 12.75 -7.24 18.24
CA LYS A 2 11.94 -6.52 17.23
C LYS A 2 12.24 -7.12 15.85
N ASN A 3 11.22 -7.61 15.16
CA ASN A 3 11.38 -8.26 13.86
C ASN A 3 11.39 -7.21 12.74
N TYR A 4 12.58 -6.70 12.42
CA TYR A 4 12.77 -5.93 11.19
C TYR A 4 12.66 -6.87 10.00
N ARG A 5 11.62 -6.68 9.16
CA ARG A 5 11.41 -7.52 7.99
C ARG A 5 12.13 -6.95 6.78
N THR A 6 12.71 -7.85 5.99
CA THR A 6 13.34 -7.43 4.73
C THR A 6 12.28 -7.06 3.70
N LYS A 7 12.65 -6.28 2.67
CA LYS A 7 11.76 -5.96 1.54
C LYS A 7 11.15 -7.20 0.90
N SER A 8 11.97 -8.25 0.74
CA SER A 8 11.57 -9.51 0.11
C SER A 8 10.59 -10.29 0.98
N GLU A 9 10.83 -10.31 2.29
CA GLU A 9 9.94 -11.00 3.23
C GLU A 9 8.54 -10.37 3.24
N ILE A 10 8.45 -9.03 3.25
CA ILE A 10 7.17 -8.32 3.20
C ILE A 10 6.43 -8.61 1.88
N ASP A 11 7.15 -8.63 0.76
CA ASP A 11 6.55 -8.97 -0.54
C ASP A 11 6.02 -10.40 -0.57
N GLU A 12 6.81 -11.36 -0.10
CA GLU A 12 6.44 -12.79 -0.07
C GLU A 12 5.22 -13.02 0.83
N LEU A 13 5.17 -12.34 1.99
CA LEU A 13 4.01 -12.35 2.88
C LEU A 13 2.77 -11.77 2.20
N GLY A 14 2.88 -10.57 1.62
CA GLY A 14 1.77 -9.91 0.94
C GLY A 14 1.22 -10.76 -0.20
N GLU A 15 2.10 -11.31 -1.04
CA GLU A 15 1.72 -12.17 -2.15
C GLU A 15 1.05 -13.47 -1.68
N SER A 16 1.61 -14.12 -0.65
CA SER A 16 1.07 -15.35 -0.08
C SER A 16 -0.32 -15.15 0.51
N LEU A 17 -0.54 -14.03 1.22
CA LEU A 17 -1.84 -13.68 1.80
C LEU A 17 -2.92 -13.50 0.73
N ILE A 18 -2.59 -12.80 -0.36
CA ILE A 18 -3.54 -12.60 -1.46
C ILE A 18 -3.80 -13.90 -2.23
N LEU A 19 -2.78 -14.73 -2.45
CA LEU A 19 -2.96 -16.04 -3.07
C LEU A 19 -3.84 -16.97 -2.23
N ASP A 20 -3.70 -16.94 -0.90
CA ASP A 20 -4.57 -17.72 -0.01
C ASP A 20 -6.01 -17.19 0.00
N TYR A 21 -6.18 -15.87 0.02
CA TYR A 21 -7.49 -15.22 -0.12
C TYR A 21 -8.18 -15.63 -1.43
N PHE A 22 -7.49 -15.54 -2.56
CA PHE A 22 -8.04 -15.91 -3.87
C PHE A 22 -8.43 -17.39 -3.91
N ARG A 23 -7.61 -18.27 -3.32
CA ARG A 23 -7.90 -19.70 -3.22
C ARG A 23 -9.16 -19.98 -2.39
N LYS A 24 -9.27 -19.39 -1.19
CA LYS A 24 -10.40 -19.61 -0.28
C LYS A 24 -11.72 -19.07 -0.79
N GLN A 25 -11.67 -17.97 -1.56
CA GLN A 25 -12.87 -17.37 -2.14
C GLN A 25 -13.15 -17.83 -3.58
N HIS A 26 -12.36 -18.78 -4.11
CA HIS A 26 -12.45 -19.26 -5.49
C HIS A 26 -12.44 -18.12 -6.53
N LEU A 27 -11.64 -17.09 -6.27
CA LEU A 27 -11.58 -15.89 -7.11
C LEU A 27 -10.58 -16.08 -8.26
N SER A 28 -10.95 -15.57 -9.43
CA SER A 28 -10.05 -15.31 -10.55
C SER A 28 -10.22 -13.86 -10.98
N ALA A 29 -9.53 -12.95 -10.29
CA ALA A 29 -9.62 -11.51 -10.52
C ALA A 29 -8.31 -10.94 -11.05
N GLN A 30 -8.41 -9.84 -11.81
CA GLN A 30 -7.25 -9.09 -12.30
C GLN A 30 -6.84 -7.97 -11.34
N CYS A 31 -7.71 -7.65 -10.38
CA CYS A 31 -7.47 -6.70 -9.30
C CYS A 31 -7.92 -7.34 -7.98
N VAL A 32 -7.28 -6.94 -6.88
CA VAL A 32 -7.66 -7.43 -5.55
C VAL A 32 -8.90 -6.68 -5.07
N ASP A 33 -9.91 -7.41 -4.63
CA ASP A 33 -10.97 -6.86 -3.80
C ASP A 33 -10.44 -6.67 -2.38
N ILE A 34 -9.93 -5.47 -2.11
CA ILE A 34 -9.28 -5.14 -0.85
C ILE A 34 -10.28 -4.97 0.31
N GLU A 35 -11.51 -4.57 0.01
CA GLU A 35 -12.59 -4.48 1.01
C GLU A 35 -13.02 -5.89 1.43
N GLY A 36 -13.25 -6.79 0.46
CA GLY A 36 -13.51 -8.20 0.72
C GLY A 36 -12.34 -8.88 1.44
N PHE A 37 -11.08 -8.59 1.07
CA PHE A 37 -9.92 -9.09 1.82
C PHE A 37 -9.94 -8.65 3.29
N LEU A 38 -10.26 -7.39 3.56
CA LEU A 38 -10.33 -6.87 4.93
C LEU A 38 -11.50 -7.48 5.72
N LEU A 39 -12.70 -7.51 5.14
CA LEU A 39 -13.93 -7.92 5.82
C LEU A 39 -14.04 -9.45 5.94
N ASP A 40 -13.80 -10.17 4.84
CA ASP A 40 -14.08 -11.59 4.76
C ASP A 40 -12.87 -12.45 5.13
N TYR A 41 -11.66 -12.01 4.78
CA TYR A 41 -10.44 -12.78 5.05
C TYR A 41 -9.81 -12.40 6.39
N LEU A 42 -9.60 -11.11 6.65
CA LEU A 42 -9.03 -10.65 7.94
C LEU A 42 -10.07 -10.55 9.07
N ARG A 43 -11.37 -10.62 8.76
CA ARG A 43 -12.47 -10.49 9.73
C ARG A 43 -12.43 -9.18 10.52
N LEU A 44 -11.96 -8.11 9.88
CA LEU A 44 -11.95 -6.76 10.44
C LEU A 44 -13.28 -6.05 10.13
N ARG A 45 -13.54 -4.97 10.86
CA ARG A 45 -14.66 -4.05 10.55
C ARG A 45 -14.16 -2.87 9.72
N LEU A 46 -14.98 -2.37 8.82
CA LEU A 46 -14.71 -1.17 8.03
C LEU A 46 -15.80 -0.13 8.27
N GLN A 47 -15.41 1.12 8.55
CA GLN A 47 -16.35 2.24 8.61
C GLN A 47 -15.76 3.46 7.90
N TYR A 48 -16.63 4.24 7.25
CA TYR A 48 -16.29 5.53 6.66
C TYR A 48 -16.79 6.64 7.56
N ILE A 49 -15.91 7.54 7.99
CA ILE A 49 -16.22 8.58 8.98
C ILE A 49 -15.49 9.85 8.63
N SER A 50 -16.13 11.01 8.81
CA SER A 50 -15.48 12.31 8.67
C SER A 50 -14.46 12.56 9.79
N PHE A 51 -13.17 12.61 9.48
CA PHE A 51 -12.13 12.85 10.49
C PHE A 51 -12.09 14.33 10.89
N GLY A 52 -11.93 14.57 12.20
CA GLY A 52 -11.76 15.90 12.81
C GLY A 52 -10.32 16.19 13.25
N GLU A 53 -9.37 15.37 12.81
CA GLU A 53 -7.95 15.52 13.12
C GLU A 53 -7.35 16.77 12.46
N LYS A 54 -6.36 17.39 13.14
CA LYS A 54 -5.64 18.54 12.59
C LYS A 54 -4.74 18.15 11.41
N ASP A 55 -4.22 16.93 11.46
CA ASP A 55 -3.39 16.37 10.42
C ASP A 55 -4.27 15.79 9.31
N LYS A 56 -4.33 16.50 8.18
CA LYS A 56 -5.13 16.10 7.01
C LYS A 56 -4.53 14.94 6.23
N ASN A 57 -3.30 14.51 6.54
CA ASN A 57 -2.69 13.34 5.90
C ASN A 57 -3.18 12.03 6.52
N LYS A 58 -3.79 12.07 7.71
CA LYS A 58 -4.44 10.91 8.33
C LYS A 58 -5.76 10.63 7.62
N MET A 59 -5.72 9.66 6.71
CA MET A 59 -6.88 9.24 5.92
C MET A 59 -7.46 7.89 6.39
N GLY A 60 -6.70 7.17 7.21
CA GLY A 60 -7.05 5.87 7.78
C GLY A 60 -6.72 5.82 9.27
N PHE A 61 -7.38 4.92 9.99
CA PHE A 61 -7.08 4.62 11.39
C PHE A 61 -7.55 3.21 11.77
N LEU A 62 -6.61 2.35 12.16
CA LEU A 62 -6.89 1.07 12.80
C LEU A 62 -7.14 1.26 14.31
N SER A 63 -8.39 1.08 14.74
CA SER A 63 -8.75 1.21 16.15
C SER A 63 -8.27 0.04 17.01
N ASN A 64 -7.63 0.36 18.12
CA ASN A 64 -7.22 -0.60 19.15
C ASN A 64 -8.25 -0.76 20.30
N GLY A 65 -9.39 -0.07 20.25
CA GLY A 65 -10.39 -0.12 21.32
C GLY A 65 -10.14 0.82 22.50
N ILE A 66 -9.04 1.59 22.49
CA ILE A 66 -8.57 2.36 23.64
C ILE A 66 -8.33 3.82 23.26
N HIS A 67 -7.62 4.11 22.17
CA HIS A 67 -7.35 5.50 21.78
C HIS A 67 -8.54 6.13 21.06
N PRO A 68 -8.94 7.35 21.45
CA PRO A 68 -9.98 8.08 20.76
C PRO A 68 -9.46 8.64 19.43
N LEU A 69 -10.34 8.71 18.44
CA LEU A 69 -10.16 9.44 17.19
C LEU A 69 -11.03 10.70 17.22
N LYS A 70 -10.52 11.84 16.75
CA LYS A 70 -11.34 13.03 16.53
C LYS A 70 -12.15 12.86 15.26
N VAL A 71 -13.47 12.97 15.37
CA VAL A 71 -14.41 12.82 14.25
C VAL A 71 -15.35 14.01 14.19
N CYS A 72 -15.71 14.42 12.97
CA CYS A 72 -16.68 15.47 12.72
C CYS A 72 -18.10 14.88 12.75
N GLN A 73 -18.88 15.24 13.76
CA GLN A 73 -20.29 14.85 13.90
C GLN A 73 -21.16 16.10 14.03
N ALA A 74 -22.17 16.23 13.17
CA ALA A 74 -23.11 17.36 13.19
C ALA A 74 -22.41 18.74 13.27
N SER A 75 -21.36 18.93 12.46
CA SER A 75 -20.53 20.14 12.41
C SER A 75 -19.75 20.47 13.69
N ARG A 76 -19.53 19.49 14.58
CA ARG A 76 -18.65 19.59 15.75
C ARG A 76 -17.60 18.50 15.73
N VAL A 77 -16.41 18.79 16.25
CA VAL A 77 -15.36 17.78 16.43
C VAL A 77 -15.55 17.15 17.81
N VAL A 78 -15.71 15.82 17.84
CA VAL A 78 -15.82 15.03 19.08
C VAL A 78 -14.74 13.96 19.11
N GLU A 79 -14.27 13.61 20.29
CA GLU A 79 -13.38 12.47 20.50
C GLU A 79 -14.23 11.22 20.75
N GLN A 80 -14.02 10.18 19.93
CA GLN A 80 -14.75 8.93 20.03
C GLN A 80 -13.79 7.74 20.01
N VAL A 81 -13.99 6.81 20.94
CA VAL A 81 -13.31 5.51 20.94
C VAL A 81 -14.12 4.54 20.10
N PHE A 82 -13.46 3.89 19.15
CA PHE A 82 -14.07 2.87 18.31
C PHE A 82 -13.72 1.47 18.82
N PRO A 83 -14.53 0.45 18.54
CA PRO A 83 -14.20 -0.92 18.93
C PRO A 83 -12.88 -1.41 18.30
N LYS A 84 -12.10 -2.22 19.04
CA LYS A 84 -10.86 -2.84 18.55
C LYS A 84 -11.07 -3.58 17.22
N ASN A 85 -10.06 -3.61 16.35
CA ASN A 85 -10.09 -4.26 15.04
C ASN A 85 -11.14 -3.64 14.10
N THR A 86 -11.30 -2.31 14.19
CA THR A 86 -12.12 -1.52 13.26
C THR A 86 -11.20 -0.59 12.48
N VAL A 87 -11.20 -0.74 11.17
CA VAL A 87 -10.54 0.17 10.23
C VAL A 87 -11.49 1.29 9.89
N LEU A 88 -11.06 2.51 10.18
CA LEU A 88 -11.78 3.74 9.86
C LEU A 88 -11.10 4.42 8.68
N ILE A 89 -11.89 4.88 7.72
CA ILE A 89 -11.40 5.54 6.51
C ILE A 89 -12.12 6.88 6.34
N GLU A 90 -11.40 7.90 5.85
CA GLU A 90 -12.00 9.21 5.63
C GLU A 90 -13.16 9.15 4.61
N GLU A 91 -14.28 9.78 4.94
CA GLU A 91 -15.52 9.69 4.18
C GLU A 91 -15.37 10.25 2.75
N TYR A 92 -14.56 11.29 2.54
CA TYR A 92 -14.38 11.87 1.20
C TYR A 92 -13.73 10.89 0.20
N LEU A 93 -13.08 9.82 0.69
CA LEU A 93 -12.49 8.76 -0.15
C LEU A 93 -13.55 7.88 -0.83
N LEU A 94 -14.83 8.00 -0.44
CA LEU A 94 -15.95 7.36 -1.14
C LEU A 94 -16.19 7.96 -2.55
N ARG A 95 -15.65 9.15 -2.84
CA ARG A 95 -15.77 9.78 -4.16
C ARG A 95 -15.01 8.95 -5.19
N GLU A 96 -15.62 8.69 -6.35
CA GLU A 96 -15.05 7.81 -7.40
C GLU A 96 -13.61 8.19 -7.80
N LYS A 97 -13.32 9.49 -7.92
CA LYS A 97 -11.98 10.00 -8.27
C LYS A 97 -10.88 9.63 -7.25
N GLU A 98 -11.27 9.32 -6.01
CA GLU A 98 -10.36 8.94 -4.94
C GLU A 98 -10.25 7.41 -4.76
N SER A 99 -10.86 6.61 -5.65
CA SER A 99 -10.90 5.14 -5.54
C SER A 99 -9.52 4.50 -5.35
N GLY A 100 -8.50 4.98 -6.07
CA GLY A 100 -7.13 4.49 -5.91
C GLY A 100 -6.55 4.80 -4.52
N LYS A 101 -6.80 5.99 -3.97
CA LYS A 101 -6.37 6.37 -2.62
C LYS A 101 -7.12 5.57 -1.58
N LYS A 102 -8.45 5.44 -1.71
CA LYS A 102 -9.30 4.61 -0.84
C LYS A 102 -8.72 3.21 -0.71
N ARG A 103 -8.45 2.56 -1.84
CA ARG A 103 -7.91 1.18 -1.88
C ARG A 103 -6.56 1.09 -1.19
N PHE A 104 -5.67 2.06 -1.43
CA PHE A 104 -4.36 2.11 -0.77
C PHE A 104 -4.48 2.30 0.74
N THR A 105 -5.30 3.24 1.20
CA THR A 105 -5.52 3.49 2.64
C THR A 105 -6.07 2.24 3.33
N ILE A 106 -7.04 1.54 2.73
CA ILE A 106 -7.56 0.29 3.27
C ILE A 106 -6.46 -0.78 3.37
N ALA A 107 -5.66 -0.93 2.32
CA ALA A 107 -4.54 -1.88 2.31
C ALA A 107 -3.47 -1.53 3.35
N HIS A 108 -3.22 -0.25 3.59
CA HIS A 108 -2.28 0.28 4.58
C HIS A 108 -2.74 -0.02 6.02
N GLU A 109 -4.01 0.23 6.34
CA GLU A 109 -4.55 -0.12 7.66
C GLU A 109 -4.61 -1.64 7.87
N ALA A 110 -4.90 -2.41 6.82
CA ALA A 110 -4.82 -3.88 6.86
C ALA A 110 -3.37 -4.36 7.09
N ALA A 111 -2.39 -3.69 6.50
CA ALA A 111 -0.98 -3.98 6.70
C ALA A 111 -0.54 -3.72 8.15
N HIS A 112 -0.99 -2.62 8.77
CA HIS A 112 -0.75 -2.41 10.21
C HIS A 112 -1.28 -3.55 11.06
N TYR A 113 -2.51 -4.00 10.81
CA TYR A 113 -3.09 -5.13 11.55
C TYR A 113 -2.26 -6.41 11.38
N LEU A 114 -1.86 -6.73 10.14
CA LEU A 114 -1.06 -7.91 9.84
C LEU A 114 0.33 -7.87 10.49
N LEU A 115 1.02 -6.74 10.42
CA LEU A 115 2.34 -6.56 11.05
C LEU A 115 2.24 -6.70 12.57
N GLN A 116 1.21 -6.11 13.19
CA GLN A 116 0.93 -6.29 14.61
C GLN A 116 0.66 -7.75 14.97
N LEU A 117 -0.10 -8.48 14.15
CA LEU A 117 -0.39 -9.89 14.40
C LEU A 117 0.88 -10.75 14.33
N LEU A 118 1.75 -10.48 13.35
CA LEU A 118 3.00 -11.21 13.15
C LEU A 118 4.04 -10.90 14.24
N ASP A 119 4.09 -9.66 14.74
CA ASP A 119 5.01 -9.27 15.82
C ASP A 119 4.61 -9.83 17.19
N ASN A 120 3.31 -10.15 17.38
CA ASN A 120 2.78 -10.77 18.58
C ASN A 120 2.73 -12.32 18.51
N ASP A 121 3.40 -12.92 17.53
CA ASP A 121 3.53 -14.37 17.37
C ASP A 121 2.19 -15.12 17.31
N GLY A 122 1.15 -14.46 16.75
CA GLY A 122 -0.19 -15.03 16.61
C GLY A 122 -0.97 -15.25 17.91
N ARG A 123 -0.48 -14.79 19.07
CA ARG A 123 -1.20 -14.93 20.34
C ARG A 123 -2.29 -13.86 20.46
N GLN A 124 -3.54 -14.24 20.19
CA GLN A 124 -4.71 -13.41 20.50
C GLN A 124 -5.13 -13.45 21.99
N GLU A 125 -4.49 -14.28 22.82
CA GLU A 125 -4.84 -14.44 24.24
C GLU A 125 -3.59 -14.44 25.13
N ALA A 126 -3.08 -13.25 25.42
CA ALA A 126 -2.41 -12.95 26.67
C ALA A 126 -2.59 -11.44 26.93
N PRO A 127 -2.85 -10.99 28.17
CA PRO A 127 -2.84 -9.57 28.51
C PRO A 127 -1.39 -9.10 28.48
N CYS A 128 -0.81 -8.99 27.28
CA CYS A 128 0.51 -8.48 27.08
C CYS A 128 0.36 -6.98 26.86
N PHE A 129 0.86 -6.24 27.84
CA PHE A 129 0.95 -4.79 27.91
C PHE A 129 0.94 -4.12 26.54
N HIS A 130 0.02 -3.17 26.41
CA HIS A 130 -0.07 -2.11 25.42
C HIS A 130 1.30 -1.79 24.78
N ASN A 131 1.67 -2.50 23.72
CA ASN A 131 2.88 -2.23 22.96
C ASN A 131 2.60 -1.05 22.02
N GLU A 132 2.38 0.12 22.61
CA GLU A 132 2.72 1.35 21.90
C GLU A 132 4.21 1.63 22.04
N PHE A 133 4.84 1.31 23.17
CA PHE A 133 6.29 1.42 23.36
C PHE A 133 6.67 0.40 24.43
N CYS A 134 7.80 -0.32 24.31
CA CYS A 134 8.31 -1.06 25.46
C CYS A 134 8.41 -0.08 26.63
N ALA A 135 7.53 -0.21 27.63
CA ALA A 135 7.51 0.70 28.78
C ALA A 135 8.83 0.66 29.59
N GLU A 136 9.68 -0.33 29.32
CA GLU A 136 11.01 -0.50 29.92
C GLU A 136 12.14 0.18 29.11
N SER A 137 11.88 0.66 27.90
CA SER A 137 12.90 1.30 27.05
C SER A 137 12.68 2.81 26.99
N VAL A 138 13.63 3.58 27.52
CA VAL A 138 13.65 5.04 27.36
C VAL A 138 14.14 5.36 25.95
N TYR A 139 13.21 5.74 25.07
CA TYR A 139 13.56 6.20 23.72
C TYR A 139 13.78 7.70 23.71
N THR A 140 14.80 8.15 22.96
CA THR A 140 14.92 9.55 22.58
C THR A 140 13.84 9.91 21.55
N GLN A 141 13.51 11.20 21.44
CA GLN A 141 12.54 11.68 20.45
C GLN A 141 12.93 11.27 19.02
N SER A 142 14.22 11.31 18.69
CA SER A 142 14.74 10.91 17.38
C SER A 142 14.57 9.42 17.10
N GLU A 143 14.77 8.57 18.10
CA GLU A 143 14.55 7.12 17.97
C GLU A 143 13.08 6.78 17.79
N LEU A 144 12.18 7.47 18.50
CA LEU A 144 10.74 7.32 18.30
C LEU A 144 10.34 7.70 16.87
N LEU A 145 10.80 8.84 16.36
CA LEU A 145 10.53 9.28 14.99
C LEU A 145 11.06 8.29 13.94
N ALA A 146 12.27 7.77 14.15
CA ALA A 146 12.84 6.75 13.28
C ALA A 146 12.02 5.45 13.29
N LEU A 147 11.56 5.02 14.46
CA LEU A 147 10.72 3.83 14.59
C LEU A 147 9.36 4.01 13.90
N PHE A 148 8.70 5.16 14.08
CA PHE A 148 7.47 5.48 13.36
C PHE A 148 7.69 5.43 11.85
N SER A 149 8.76 6.05 11.35
CA SER A 149 9.12 6.01 9.92
C SER A 149 9.28 4.58 9.39
N ILE A 150 9.90 3.68 10.16
CA ILE A 150 10.08 2.28 9.78
C ILE A 150 8.74 1.51 9.74
N VAL A 151 7.86 1.72 10.73
CA VAL A 151 6.55 1.05 10.79
C VAL A 151 5.67 1.47 9.61
N GLU A 152 5.59 2.77 9.35
CA GLU A 152 4.86 3.33 8.21
C GLU A 152 5.43 2.80 6.89
N TRP A 153 6.76 2.76 6.76
CA TRP A 153 7.40 2.23 5.55
C TRP A 153 7.10 0.74 5.31
N GLN A 154 7.08 -0.09 6.38
CA GLN A 154 6.70 -1.49 6.27
C GLN A 154 5.22 -1.64 5.90
N ALA A 155 4.34 -0.81 6.47
CA ALA A 155 2.92 -0.79 6.16
C ALA A 155 2.67 -0.40 4.70
N ASP A 156 3.31 0.65 4.19
CA ASP A 156 3.24 1.06 2.79
C ASP A 156 3.71 -0.03 1.84
N ARG A 157 4.83 -0.69 2.18
CA ARG A 157 5.35 -1.79 1.35
C ARG A 157 4.41 -2.99 1.33
N LEU A 158 3.89 -3.40 2.49
CA LEU A 158 2.94 -4.49 2.56
C LEU A 158 1.63 -4.14 1.85
N ALA A 159 1.13 -2.91 1.98
CA ALA A 159 -0.04 -2.42 1.26
C ALA A 159 0.15 -2.50 -0.26
N ALA A 160 1.33 -2.11 -0.76
CA ALA A 160 1.68 -2.25 -2.17
C ALA A 160 1.73 -3.73 -2.60
N ALA A 161 2.26 -4.62 -1.77
CA ALA A 161 2.29 -6.06 -2.04
C ALA A 161 0.90 -6.70 -2.02
N LEU A 162 -0.01 -6.24 -1.15
CA LEU A 162 -1.41 -6.68 -1.10
C LEU A 162 -2.21 -6.22 -2.32
N LEU A 163 -2.00 -5.00 -2.81
CA LEU A 163 -2.72 -4.47 -3.98
C LEU A 163 -2.11 -4.89 -5.31
N MET A 164 -0.79 -5.03 -5.35
CA MET A 164 0.00 -5.31 -6.55
C MET A 164 0.99 -6.45 -6.27
N PRO A 165 0.50 -7.66 -5.93
CA PRO A 165 1.35 -8.84 -5.78
C PRO A 165 1.99 -9.19 -7.13
N ARG A 166 3.18 -9.80 -7.09
CA ARG A 166 4.00 -10.03 -8.31
C ARG A 166 3.19 -10.75 -9.38
N PHE A 167 2.49 -11.83 -9.04
CA PHE A 167 1.70 -12.58 -10.01
C PHE A 167 0.64 -11.74 -10.75
N LEU A 168 0.00 -10.76 -10.10
CA LEU A 168 -0.97 -9.86 -10.76
C LEU A 168 -0.28 -8.83 -11.64
N VAL A 169 0.84 -8.26 -11.19
CA VAL A 169 1.63 -7.32 -11.99
C VAL A 169 2.17 -8.00 -13.24
N GLU A 170 2.66 -9.23 -13.13
CA GLU A 170 3.11 -10.04 -14.27
C GLU A 170 1.96 -10.36 -15.24
N ASN A 171 0.79 -10.71 -14.72
CA ASN A 171 -0.40 -10.94 -15.54
C ASN A 171 -0.79 -9.67 -16.32
N ALA A 172 -0.77 -8.50 -15.67
CA ALA A 172 -1.05 -7.22 -16.31
C ALA A 172 0.02 -6.88 -17.36
N LEU A 173 1.30 -7.09 -17.05
CA LEU A 173 2.41 -6.83 -17.98
C LEU A 173 2.34 -7.77 -19.20
N ARG A 174 1.97 -9.03 -19.01
CA ARG A 174 1.72 -9.99 -20.11
C ARG A 174 0.62 -9.52 -21.05
N LYS A 175 -0.45 -8.94 -20.52
CA LYS A 175 -1.55 -8.41 -21.33
C LYS A 175 -1.20 -7.10 -22.03
N CYS A 176 -0.54 -6.18 -21.34
CA CYS A 176 -0.31 -4.82 -21.84
C CYS A 176 0.98 -4.67 -22.68
N ASN A 177 2.04 -5.42 -22.35
CA ASN A 177 3.35 -5.31 -23.01
C ASN A 177 3.95 -6.67 -23.41
N LYS A 178 3.11 -7.70 -23.60
CA LYS A 178 3.53 -9.07 -23.97
C LYS A 178 4.58 -9.66 -23.00
N GLY A 179 4.57 -9.21 -21.74
CA GLY A 179 5.47 -9.66 -20.69
C GLY A 179 6.86 -9.05 -20.76
N LYS A 180 7.10 -8.12 -21.69
CA LYS A 180 8.37 -7.40 -21.78
C LYS A 180 8.44 -6.34 -20.67
N PRO A 181 9.61 -6.13 -20.05
CA PRO A 181 9.83 -5.01 -19.14
C PRO A 181 9.48 -3.66 -19.78
N VAL A 182 9.12 -2.69 -18.95
CA VAL A 182 8.82 -1.32 -19.42
C VAL A 182 10.13 -0.55 -19.56
N CYS A 183 10.36 0.03 -20.73
CA CYS A 183 11.60 0.76 -21.02
C CYS A 183 11.59 2.15 -20.36
N VAL A 184 12.65 2.46 -19.61
CA VAL A 184 12.91 3.76 -18.98
C VAL A 184 14.28 4.25 -19.42
N TYR A 185 14.35 5.49 -19.89
CA TYR A 185 15.58 6.16 -20.30
C TYR A 185 16.08 7.06 -19.15
N GLY A 186 17.38 6.95 -18.83
CA GLY A 186 17.93 7.53 -17.60
C GLY A 186 17.16 7.02 -16.38
N ASP A 187 16.73 7.92 -15.50
CA ASP A 187 16.06 7.51 -14.26
C ASP A 187 14.52 7.45 -14.34
N SER A 188 13.92 8.17 -15.29
CA SER A 188 12.46 8.41 -15.29
C SER A 188 11.85 8.76 -16.65
N VAL A 189 12.64 8.93 -17.71
CA VAL A 189 12.09 9.33 -19.01
C VAL A 189 11.51 8.11 -19.72
N MET A 190 10.30 8.23 -20.25
CA MET A 190 9.60 7.15 -20.93
C MET A 190 8.94 7.68 -22.20
N SER A 191 8.92 6.85 -23.24
CA SER A 191 8.13 7.13 -24.44
C SER A 191 6.63 7.17 -24.11
N GLN A 192 5.83 7.84 -24.95
CA GLN A 192 4.38 7.86 -24.75
C GLN A 192 3.76 6.46 -24.80
N LYS A 193 4.34 5.55 -25.59
CA LYS A 193 3.93 4.15 -25.67
C LYS A 193 4.08 3.44 -24.32
N GLU A 194 5.24 3.57 -23.68
CA GLU A 194 5.50 2.93 -22.37
C GLU A 194 4.62 3.53 -21.27
N LYS A 195 4.40 4.85 -21.28
CA LYS A 195 3.43 5.50 -20.38
C LYS A 195 2.01 4.92 -20.56
N ASN A 196 1.58 4.71 -21.80
CA ASN A 196 0.28 4.13 -22.10
C ASN A 196 0.16 2.69 -21.58
N HIS A 197 1.23 1.88 -21.66
CA HIS A 197 1.25 0.54 -21.07
C HIS A 197 1.06 0.58 -19.56
N ILE A 198 1.81 1.42 -18.84
CA ILE A 198 1.66 1.56 -17.38
C ILE A 198 0.25 2.05 -17.03
N HIS A 199 -0.30 3.02 -17.76
CA HIS A 199 -1.67 3.47 -17.54
C HIS A 199 -2.69 2.34 -17.70
N ALA A 200 -2.57 1.52 -18.75
CA ALA A 200 -3.47 0.39 -18.96
C ALA A 200 -3.35 -0.66 -17.83
N MET A 201 -2.13 -0.94 -17.38
CA MET A 201 -1.87 -1.85 -16.26
C MET A 201 -2.44 -1.30 -14.94
N ALA A 202 -2.25 -0.01 -14.66
CA ALA A 202 -2.74 0.64 -13.45
C ALA A 202 -4.27 0.60 -13.38
N ASN A 203 -4.94 0.86 -14.51
CA ASN A 203 -6.40 0.72 -14.63
C ASN A 203 -6.85 -0.72 -14.40
N THR A 204 -6.11 -1.72 -14.91
CA THR A 204 -6.41 -3.15 -14.73
C THR A 204 -6.31 -3.57 -13.26
N LEU A 205 -5.30 -3.08 -12.55
CA LEU A 205 -5.04 -3.40 -11.14
C LEU A 205 -5.85 -2.54 -10.16
N GLY A 206 -6.47 -1.45 -10.64
CA GLY A 206 -7.22 -0.50 -9.82
C GLY A 206 -6.34 0.32 -8.88
N VAL A 207 -5.18 0.78 -9.39
CA VAL A 207 -4.19 1.57 -8.64
C VAL A 207 -3.79 2.83 -9.41
N SER A 208 -3.08 3.76 -8.77
CA SER A 208 -2.57 4.94 -9.48
C SER A 208 -1.36 4.60 -10.35
N TYR A 209 -1.13 5.42 -11.38
CA TYR A 209 0.06 5.30 -12.23
C TYR A 209 1.36 5.34 -11.42
N SER A 210 1.47 6.29 -10.49
CA SER A 210 2.68 6.47 -9.68
C SER A 210 2.94 5.27 -8.75
N ALA A 211 1.89 4.74 -8.11
CA ALA A 211 2.02 3.55 -7.27
C ALA A 211 2.49 2.33 -8.08
N LEU A 212 1.91 2.12 -9.27
CA LEU A 212 2.35 1.03 -10.14
C LEU A 212 3.77 1.23 -10.65
N PHE A 213 4.16 2.44 -11.03
CA PHE A 213 5.52 2.71 -11.50
C PHE A 213 6.57 2.42 -10.41
N ILE A 214 6.30 2.83 -9.17
CA ILE A 214 7.13 2.48 -8.02
C ILE A 214 7.19 0.96 -7.86
N ARG A 215 6.03 0.28 -7.93
CA ARG A 215 5.98 -1.18 -7.79
C ARG A 215 6.75 -1.93 -8.87
N LEU A 216 6.66 -1.49 -10.13
CA LEU A 216 7.42 -2.08 -11.24
C LEU A 216 8.93 -1.96 -11.02
N ARG A 217 9.39 -0.82 -10.48
CA ARG A 217 10.79 -0.63 -10.08
C ARG A 217 11.20 -1.60 -8.98
N GLU A 218 10.36 -1.75 -7.95
CA GLU A 218 10.63 -2.64 -6.82
C GLU A 218 10.62 -4.13 -7.18
N LEU A 219 9.89 -4.50 -8.23
CA LEU A 219 9.80 -5.88 -8.73
C LEU A 219 10.84 -6.20 -9.83
N ASP A 220 11.73 -5.25 -10.14
CA ASP A 220 12.73 -5.33 -11.22
C ASP A 220 12.10 -5.59 -12.61
N MET A 221 10.97 -4.92 -12.89
CA MET A 221 10.21 -5.05 -14.15
C MET A 221 10.40 -3.85 -15.10
N LEU A 222 11.42 -3.03 -14.85
CA LEU A 222 11.81 -1.90 -15.69
C LEU A 222 13.12 -2.23 -16.41
N GLU A 223 13.22 -1.87 -17.69
CA GLU A 223 14.46 -1.93 -18.46
C GLU A 223 15.04 -0.52 -18.58
N TYR A 224 16.19 -0.30 -17.96
CA TYR A 224 16.87 1.00 -17.98
C TYR A 224 17.80 1.12 -19.19
N ARG A 225 17.67 2.22 -19.92
CA ARG A 225 18.49 2.55 -21.10
C ARG A 225 19.13 3.93 -20.98
N PRO A 226 20.27 4.18 -21.65
CA PRO A 226 20.90 5.51 -21.69
C PRO A 226 19.94 6.57 -22.23
N ILE A 227 19.96 7.77 -21.63
CA ILE A 227 19.10 8.88 -22.07
C ILE A 227 19.38 9.32 -23.50
N ASP A 228 20.62 9.13 -23.97
CA ASP A 228 21.07 9.49 -25.32
C ASP A 228 20.28 8.74 -26.40
N GLU A 229 19.91 7.48 -26.15
CA GLU A 229 19.06 6.71 -27.07
C GLU A 229 17.70 7.41 -27.28
N TYR A 230 17.12 7.97 -26.21
CA TYR A 230 15.87 8.70 -26.31
C TYR A 230 16.04 10.00 -27.09
N ILE A 231 17.12 10.76 -26.84
CA ILE A 231 17.41 12.01 -27.55
C ILE A 231 17.57 11.76 -29.05
N GLN A 232 18.26 10.69 -29.43
CA GLN A 232 18.40 10.28 -30.83
C GLN A 232 17.05 9.97 -31.49
N THR A 233 16.13 9.31 -30.77
CA THR A 233 14.77 9.04 -31.30
C THR A 233 13.94 10.30 -31.54
N LEU A 234 14.27 11.43 -30.87
CA LEU A 234 13.64 12.73 -31.10
C LEU A 234 14.20 13.46 -32.34
N GLY A 235 15.23 12.91 -33.00
CA GLY A 235 15.91 13.55 -34.13
C GLY A 235 16.74 14.77 -33.73
N LEU A 236 17.09 14.89 -32.45
CA LEU A 236 17.91 15.98 -31.91
C LEU A 236 19.39 15.57 -31.93
N GLY A 237 20.27 16.51 -32.33
CA GLY A 237 21.73 16.28 -32.36
C GLY A 237 22.28 15.73 -33.68
N GLY A 238 21.76 16.21 -34.82
CA GLY A 238 22.20 15.81 -36.15
C GLY A 238 23.73 15.68 -36.28
N MET A 239 24.18 14.56 -36.86
CA MET A 239 25.55 14.43 -37.31
C MET A 239 25.80 15.51 -38.38
N PRO A 240 26.87 16.33 -38.28
CA PRO A 240 27.30 17.11 -39.43
C PRO A 240 27.65 16.13 -40.55
N SER A 241 27.00 16.33 -41.70
CA SER A 241 27.33 15.71 -42.99
C SER A 241 28.77 15.99 -43.40
#